data_AF-A0A2Z6RJP6-F1
#
_entry.id   AF-A0A2Z6RJP6-F1
#
_cell.length_a   1.000
_cell.length_b   1.000
_cell.length_c   1.000
_cell.angle_alpha   90.00
_cell.angle_beta   90.00
_cell.angle_gamma   90.00
#
_symmetry.space_group_name_H-M   'P 1'
#
loop_
_entity.id
_entity.type
_entity.pdbx_description
1 polymer ?
#
loop_
_entity_poly.entity_id
_entity_poly.type
_entity_poly.pdbx_seq_one_letter_code
_entity_poly.pdbx_strand_id
1 'polypeptide(L)'
;MSKEDRNNLLLILQHDFKTELFLSYINMKFEMILINSSTSWYKLASYTIEEKNSILSKVHLHLGDFVTIYEEDHEESYAIIKRIFQHKGNNDKYYAFIVVDWFEDTGIEHSLLECSLYRLQATGNKWRRIFSITVIDNVQKVHFIHNCNSGECQESDHDTTNRIWIKNSFILQLYN
;
A
#
# COMPACT_ATOMS: atom_id res chain seq x y z
N MET A 1 16.86 1.69 -6.73
CA MET A 1 16.45 2.97 -6.12
C MET A 1 17.71 3.77 -5.89
N SER A 2 17.81 4.96 -6.48
CA SER A 2 19.02 5.75 -6.35
C SER A 2 19.14 6.29 -4.92
N LYS A 3 20.37 6.65 -4.52
CA LYS A 3 20.65 7.23 -3.21
C LYS A 3 19.98 8.61 -3.05
N GLU A 4 19.73 9.28 -4.17
CA GLU A 4 19.15 10.62 -4.28
C GLU A 4 17.62 10.61 -4.12
N ASP A 5 16.94 9.63 -4.73
CA ASP A 5 15.50 9.38 -4.49
C ASP A 5 15.24 9.05 -3.02
N ARG A 6 16.16 8.30 -2.40
CA ARG A 6 16.09 7.93 -0.99
C ARG A 6 16.24 9.17 -0.09
N ASN A 7 17.14 10.09 -0.44
CA ASN A 7 17.43 11.29 0.35
C ASN A 7 16.35 12.38 0.20
N ASN A 8 15.79 12.57 -0.99
CA ASN A 8 14.70 13.54 -1.23
C ASN A 8 13.37 13.09 -0.61
N LEU A 9 13.08 11.78 -0.60
CA LEU A 9 11.95 11.21 0.15
C LEU A 9 12.15 11.28 1.67
N LEU A 10 13.39 11.09 2.15
CA LEU A 10 13.73 11.20 3.57
C LEU A 10 13.44 12.61 4.14
N LEU A 11 13.56 13.66 3.33
CA LEU A 11 13.29 15.05 3.71
C LEU A 11 11.78 15.37 3.80
N ILE A 12 10.96 14.82 2.91
CA ILE A 12 9.50 15.06 2.89
C ILE A 12 8.78 14.18 3.92
N LEU A 13 9.32 13.00 4.22
CA LEU A 13 8.67 12.02 5.11
C LEU A 13 9.09 12.13 6.58
N GLN A 14 10.10 12.90 6.99
CA GLN A 14 10.69 12.70 8.33
C GLN A 14 9.78 13.02 9.52
N HIS A 15 8.88 14.02 9.41
CA HIS A 15 7.95 14.37 10.49
C HIS A 15 6.67 13.51 10.48
N ASP A 16 6.16 13.22 9.28
CA ASP A 16 4.99 12.35 9.10
C ASP A 16 5.34 10.89 9.35
N PHE A 17 6.51 10.40 8.94
CA PHE A 17 6.91 9.00 9.06
C PHE A 17 6.99 8.52 10.51
N LYS A 18 7.57 9.30 11.43
CA LYS A 18 7.66 8.90 12.85
C LYS A 18 6.29 8.89 13.51
N THR A 19 5.49 9.92 13.25
CA THR A 19 4.10 10.02 13.74
C THR A 19 3.27 8.87 13.16
N GLU A 20 3.50 8.57 11.90
CA GLU A 20 2.78 7.53 11.21
C GLU A 20 3.13 6.16 11.78
N LEU A 21 4.41 5.83 11.82
CA LEU A 21 4.92 4.62 12.43
C LEU A 21 4.42 4.47 13.88
N PHE A 22 4.39 5.55 14.66
CA PHE A 22 3.88 5.53 16.04
C PHE A 22 2.44 5.06 16.11
N LEU A 23 1.51 5.66 15.34
CA LEU A 23 0.12 5.18 15.41
C LEU A 23 -0.03 3.76 14.81
N SER A 24 0.84 3.34 13.89
CA SER A 24 0.84 1.94 13.41
C SER A 24 1.14 0.96 14.54
N TYR A 25 2.05 1.31 15.46
CA TYR A 25 2.30 0.55 16.68
C TYR A 25 1.13 0.58 17.66
N ILE A 26 0.47 1.73 17.82
CA ILE A 26 -0.75 1.84 18.64
C ILE A 26 -1.85 0.91 18.10
N ASN A 27 -2.05 0.84 16.77
CA ASN A 27 -3.00 -0.07 16.15
C ASN A 27 -2.66 -1.55 16.40
N MET A 28 -1.37 -1.88 16.55
CA MET A 28 -0.91 -3.21 16.97
C MET A 28 -1.01 -3.46 18.47
N LYS A 29 -1.59 -2.53 19.26
CA LYS A 29 -1.65 -2.55 20.72
C LYS A 29 -0.28 -2.55 21.40
N PHE A 30 0.72 -1.96 20.75
CA PHE A 30 2.05 -1.75 21.32
C PHE A 30 2.21 -0.28 21.72
N GLU A 31 1.99 0.02 23.00
CA GLU A 31 2.27 1.34 23.58
C GLU A 31 3.76 1.46 23.92
N MET A 32 4.61 1.73 22.93
CA MET A 32 6.02 2.07 23.21
C MET A 32 6.50 3.25 22.36
N ILE A 33 7.12 4.22 23.04
CA ILE A 33 7.76 5.40 22.47
C ILE A 33 8.88 4.94 21.52
N LEU A 34 8.86 5.31 20.24
CA LEU A 34 9.85 4.89 19.24
C LEU A 34 11.22 5.54 19.47
N ILE A 35 12.04 4.98 20.36
CA ILE A 35 13.38 5.52 20.67
C ILE A 35 14.38 5.08 19.59
N ASN A 36 14.21 3.88 19.06
CA ASN A 36 15.09 3.35 18.02
C ASN A 36 14.71 3.92 16.64
N SER A 37 15.70 4.17 15.79
CA SER A 37 15.52 4.66 14.42
C SER A 37 15.98 3.65 13.36
N SER A 38 16.42 2.45 13.79
CA SER A 38 16.93 1.44 12.88
C SER A 38 15.81 0.89 11.99
N THR A 39 15.91 1.19 10.71
CA THR A 39 15.00 0.75 9.65
C THR A 39 15.78 0.06 8.54
N SER A 40 15.24 -1.06 8.06
CA SER A 40 15.76 -1.80 6.91
C SER A 40 14.66 -1.91 5.85
N TRP A 41 15.00 -1.71 4.58
CA TRP A 41 14.04 -1.61 3.48
C TRP A 41 14.14 -2.80 2.54
N TYR A 42 12.99 -3.27 2.06
CA TYR A 42 12.87 -4.48 1.26
C TYR A 42 11.99 -4.26 0.03
N LYS A 43 12.20 -5.10 -0.99
CA LYS A 43 11.32 -5.16 -2.17
C LYS A 43 10.19 -6.17 -2.02
N LEU A 44 10.39 -7.17 -1.18
CA LEU A 44 9.49 -8.30 -0.98
C LEU A 44 9.38 -8.58 0.53
N ALA A 45 8.20 -8.98 0.98
CA ALA A 45 7.98 -9.63 2.27
C ALA A 45 7.06 -10.84 2.08
N SER A 46 7.16 -11.80 2.99
CA SER A 46 6.20 -12.91 3.06
C SER A 46 5.95 -13.30 4.51
N TYR A 47 4.72 -13.65 4.83
CA TYR A 47 4.30 -14.09 6.16
C TYR A 47 3.17 -15.10 6.05
N THR A 48 2.85 -15.76 7.15
CA THR A 48 1.79 -16.77 7.22
C THR A 48 0.71 -16.29 8.17
N ILE A 49 -0.55 -16.41 7.76
CA ILE A 49 -1.73 -16.13 8.57
C ILE A 49 -2.38 -17.48 8.93
N GLU A 50 -2.80 -17.64 10.18
CA GLU A 50 -3.66 -18.73 10.58
C GLU A 50 -5.12 -18.33 10.35
N GLU A 51 -5.78 -19.02 9.43
CA GLU A 51 -7.20 -18.86 9.15
C GLU A 51 -8.08 -19.67 10.12
N LYS A 52 -9.40 -19.56 9.94
CA LYS A 52 -10.35 -20.45 10.62
C LYS A 52 -9.99 -21.91 10.28
N ASN A 53 -10.06 -22.79 11.28
CA ASN A 53 -9.73 -24.22 11.20
C ASN A 53 -8.23 -24.54 11.08
N SER A 54 -7.34 -23.65 11.55
CA SER A 54 -5.88 -23.85 11.58
C SER A 54 -5.25 -24.08 10.20
N ILE A 55 -5.91 -23.59 9.15
CA ILE A 55 -5.33 -23.53 7.80
C ILE A 55 -4.33 -22.37 7.78
N LEU A 56 -3.12 -22.63 7.29
CA LEU A 56 -2.06 -21.64 7.19
C LEU A 56 -1.99 -21.09 5.77
N SER A 57 -2.35 -19.83 5.59
CA SER A 57 -2.27 -19.13 4.31
C SER A 57 -1.00 -18.30 4.23
N LYS A 58 -0.22 -18.50 3.16
CA LYS A 58 1.02 -17.75 2.94
C LYS A 58 0.74 -16.52 2.09
N VAL A 59 1.07 -15.36 2.64
CA VAL A 59 0.96 -14.07 1.98
C VAL A 59 2.32 -13.64 1.45
N HIS A 60 2.34 -13.13 0.21
CA HIS A 60 3.51 -12.50 -0.40
C HIS A 60 3.17 -11.07 -0.76
N LEU A 61 4.05 -10.14 -0.40
CA LEU A 61 3.94 -8.71 -0.68
C LEU A 61 5.14 -8.27 -1.50
N HIS A 62 4.87 -7.59 -2.61
CA HIS A 62 5.86 -6.94 -3.45
C HIS A 62 5.55 -5.45 -3.60
N LEU A 63 6.56 -4.65 -3.91
CA LEU A 63 6.34 -3.26 -4.28
C LEU A 63 5.48 -3.18 -5.55
N GLY A 64 4.45 -2.34 -5.51
CA GLY A 64 3.48 -2.21 -6.59
C GLY A 64 2.27 -3.14 -6.46
N ASP A 65 2.25 -4.05 -5.49
CA ASP A 65 1.05 -4.85 -5.23
C ASP A 65 -0.10 -3.97 -4.77
N PHE A 66 -1.30 -4.31 -5.24
CA PHE A 66 -2.56 -3.71 -4.81
C PHE A 66 -3.11 -4.45 -3.60
N VAL A 67 -3.54 -3.70 -2.60
CA VAL A 67 -4.04 -4.23 -1.34
C VAL A 67 -5.33 -3.53 -0.94
N THR A 68 -6.18 -4.25 -0.22
CA THR A 68 -7.31 -3.68 0.50
C THR A 68 -6.89 -3.49 1.95
N ILE A 69 -7.18 -2.33 2.52
CA ILE A 69 -6.95 -2.02 3.93
C ILE A 69 -8.27 -1.46 4.47
N TYR A 70 -8.78 -2.05 5.55
CA TYR A 70 -10.00 -1.59 6.21
C TYR A 70 -9.65 -0.46 7.19
N GLU A 71 -10.18 0.74 6.95
CA GLU A 71 -10.22 1.81 7.95
C GLU A 71 -11.67 1.95 8.45
N GLU A 72 -11.86 2.32 9.72
CA GLU A 72 -13.16 2.27 10.42
C GLU A 72 -14.31 3.02 9.72
N ASP A 73 -13.99 3.99 8.85
CA ASP A 73 -14.96 4.84 8.14
C ASP A 73 -15.29 4.37 6.70
N HIS A 74 -14.64 3.33 6.18
CA HIS A 74 -14.77 2.90 4.78
C HIS A 74 -14.95 1.37 4.65
N GLU A 75 -16.01 0.95 3.94
CA GLU A 75 -16.34 -0.49 3.77
C GLU A 75 -15.22 -1.26 3.02
N GLU A 76 -14.58 -0.66 2.01
CA GLU A 76 -13.37 -1.18 1.36
C GLU A 76 -12.49 -0.05 0.80
N SER A 77 -11.27 0.13 1.32
CA SER A 77 -10.29 1.09 0.79
C SER A 77 -9.14 0.37 0.09
N TYR A 78 -8.74 0.88 -1.09
CA TYR A 78 -7.69 0.27 -1.90
C TYR A 78 -6.41 1.10 -1.90
N ALA A 79 -5.26 0.42 -1.87
CA ALA A 79 -3.96 1.07 -1.88
C ALA A 79 -2.93 0.30 -2.72
N ILE A 80 -1.85 0.97 -3.09
CA ILE A 80 -0.68 0.36 -3.73
C ILE A 80 0.53 0.42 -2.80
N ILE A 81 1.25 -0.71 -2.66
CA ILE A 81 2.45 -0.77 -1.83
C ILE A 81 3.58 0.02 -2.50
N LYS A 82 4.03 1.09 -1.85
CA LYS A 82 5.19 1.88 -2.30
C LYS A 82 6.48 1.41 -1.67
N ARG A 83 6.47 0.99 -0.41
CA ARG A 83 7.66 0.54 0.31
C ARG A 83 7.31 -0.56 1.31
N ILE A 84 8.29 -1.41 1.59
CA ILE A 84 8.24 -2.41 2.66
C ILE A 84 9.48 -2.18 3.52
N PHE A 85 9.31 -2.16 4.84
CA PHE A 85 10.42 -1.99 5.76
C PHE A 85 10.21 -2.75 7.06
N GLN A 86 11.32 -2.98 7.74
CA GLN A 86 11.36 -3.52 9.07
C GLN A 86 11.90 -2.47 10.02
N HIS A 87 11.31 -2.36 11.20
CA HIS A 87 11.74 -1.45 12.26
C HIS A 87 12.05 -2.24 13.53
N LYS A 88 13.15 -1.89 14.20
CA LYS A 88 13.50 -2.49 15.50
C LYS A 88 12.77 -1.74 16.62
N GLY A 89 11.81 -2.38 17.27
CA GLY A 89 11.13 -1.83 18.44
C GLY A 89 12.03 -1.77 19.67
N ASN A 90 11.56 -1.09 20.73
CA ASN A 90 12.31 -0.93 21.98
C ASN A 90 12.53 -2.24 22.74
N ASN A 91 11.70 -3.25 22.50
CA ASN A 91 11.87 -4.59 23.06
C ASN A 91 12.91 -5.44 22.30
N ASP A 92 13.75 -4.79 21.50
CA ASP A 92 14.72 -5.39 20.60
C ASP A 92 14.16 -6.34 19.54
N LYS A 93 12.84 -6.44 19.41
CA LYS A 93 12.18 -7.23 18.37
C LYS A 93 12.01 -6.40 17.11
N TYR A 94 11.98 -7.10 15.98
CA TYR A 94 11.73 -6.48 14.70
C TYR A 94 10.28 -6.65 14.27
N TYR A 95 9.74 -5.59 13.69
CA TYR A 95 8.36 -5.50 13.21
C TYR A 95 8.37 -5.04 11.76
N ALA A 96 7.46 -5.57 10.95
CA ALA A 96 7.39 -5.29 9.52
C ALA A 96 6.20 -4.37 9.19
N PHE A 97 6.46 -3.42 8.31
CA PHE A 97 5.54 -2.37 7.93
C PHE A 97 5.58 -2.13 6.42
N ILE A 98 4.51 -1.53 5.92
CA ILE A 98 4.37 -1.05 4.55
C ILE A 98 4.13 0.45 4.54
N VAL A 99 4.54 1.09 3.45
CA VAL A 99 4.11 2.44 3.08
C VAL A 99 3.25 2.30 1.84
N VAL A 100 2.07 2.92 1.85
CA VAL A 100 1.11 2.84 0.74
C VAL A 100 0.75 4.21 0.17
N ASP A 101 0.26 4.20 -1.06
CA ASP A 101 -0.51 5.30 -1.65
C ASP A 101 -1.94 4.84 -1.87
N TRP A 102 -2.91 5.68 -1.52
CA TRP A 102 -4.33 5.33 -1.60
C TRP A 102 -4.93 5.62 -2.97
N PHE A 103 -5.96 4.84 -3.29
CA PHE A 103 -6.89 5.11 -4.37
C PHE A 103 -8.13 5.80 -3.83
N GLU A 104 -8.52 6.90 -4.47
CA GLU A 104 -9.81 7.56 -4.30
C GLU A 104 -10.76 7.10 -5.40
N ASP A 105 -11.96 6.69 -5.03
CA ASP A 105 -13.03 6.47 -6.01
C ASP A 105 -13.38 7.81 -6.68
N THR A 106 -13.42 7.82 -8.01
CA THR A 106 -13.79 9.02 -8.76
C THR A 106 -15.30 9.17 -8.91
N GLY A 107 -16.08 8.11 -8.65
CA GLY A 107 -17.51 8.04 -8.94
C GLY A 107 -17.83 7.98 -10.44
N ILE A 108 -16.82 7.74 -11.28
CA ILE A 108 -16.93 7.67 -12.74
C ILE A 108 -16.59 6.25 -13.19
N GLU A 109 -17.33 5.75 -14.18
CA GLU A 109 -17.06 4.47 -14.83
C GLU A 109 -16.35 4.66 -16.17
N HIS A 110 -15.49 3.70 -16.50
CA HIS A 110 -14.84 3.63 -17.79
C HIS A 110 -15.89 3.35 -18.88
N SER A 111 -16.03 4.26 -19.84
CA SER A 111 -17.12 4.26 -20.83
C SER A 111 -17.28 2.99 -21.66
N LEU A 112 -16.20 2.22 -21.86
CA LEU A 112 -16.24 0.96 -22.61
C LEU A 112 -16.26 -0.31 -21.74
N LEU A 113 -15.71 -0.22 -20.52
CA LEU A 113 -15.51 -1.39 -19.66
C LEU A 113 -16.52 -1.46 -18.52
N GLU A 114 -17.27 -0.37 -18.32
CA GLU A 114 -18.22 -0.20 -17.21
C GLU A 114 -17.57 -0.49 -15.84
N CYS A 115 -16.24 -0.32 -15.77
CA CYS A 115 -15.45 -0.52 -14.56
C CYS A 115 -15.20 0.81 -13.88
N SER A 116 -15.27 0.83 -12.55
CA SER A 116 -15.02 2.03 -11.75
C SER A 116 -13.59 2.56 -11.94
N LEU A 117 -13.49 3.88 -12.11
CA LEU A 117 -12.23 4.60 -12.19
C LEU A 117 -11.83 5.10 -10.81
N TYR A 118 -10.57 4.89 -10.48
CA TYR A 118 -9.94 5.36 -9.26
C TYR A 118 -8.79 6.30 -9.57
N ARG A 119 -8.52 7.23 -8.66
CA ARG A 119 -7.39 8.15 -8.73
C ARG A 119 -6.39 7.86 -7.62
N LEU A 120 -5.12 7.72 -7.97
CA LEU A 120 -4.05 7.60 -6.98
C LEU A 120 -3.81 8.96 -6.30
N GLN A 121 -3.90 9.01 -4.96
CA GLN A 121 -3.81 10.25 -4.17
C GLN A 121 -2.43 10.91 -4.23
N ALA A 122 -2.39 12.24 -4.36
CA ALA A 122 -1.13 13.01 -4.31
C ALA A 122 -0.48 12.95 -2.94
N THR A 123 0.86 13.01 -2.92
CA THR A 123 1.61 13.11 -1.67
C THR A 123 1.17 14.37 -0.92
N GLY A 124 0.73 14.22 0.33
CA GLY A 124 0.23 15.33 1.16
C GLY A 124 -1.26 15.25 1.54
N ASN A 125 -1.98 14.21 1.14
CA ASN A 125 -3.33 13.97 1.69
C ASN A 125 -3.27 13.46 3.15
N LYS A 126 -4.34 13.69 3.92
CA LYS A 126 -4.42 13.43 5.38
C LYS A 126 -4.47 11.95 5.76
N TRP A 127 -4.56 11.05 4.79
CA TRP A 127 -4.75 9.63 5.06
C TRP A 127 -3.46 9.01 5.55
N ARG A 128 -3.60 8.07 6.49
CA ARG A 128 -2.53 7.27 7.05
C ARG A 128 -1.86 6.45 5.95
N ARG A 129 -0.53 6.38 5.87
CA ARG A 129 0.19 5.66 4.82
C ARG A 129 1.08 4.54 5.34
N ILE A 130 1.42 4.54 6.63
CA ILE A 130 2.19 3.47 7.27
C ILE A 130 1.27 2.51 8.01
N PHE A 131 1.39 1.24 7.67
CA PHE A 131 0.64 0.16 8.29
C PHE A 131 1.55 -1.02 8.64
N SER A 132 1.18 -1.76 9.69
CA SER A 132 1.74 -3.09 9.93
C SER A 132 1.38 -4.01 8.77
N ILE A 133 2.27 -4.93 8.38
CA ILE A 133 1.92 -5.95 7.37
C ILE A 133 0.71 -6.79 7.79
N THR A 134 0.42 -6.84 9.09
CA THR A 134 -0.70 -7.62 9.65
C THR A 134 -2.08 -7.05 9.33
N VAL A 135 -2.20 -5.83 8.81
CA VAL A 135 -3.51 -5.27 8.39
C VAL A 135 -3.96 -5.83 7.05
N ILE A 136 -3.06 -6.50 6.33
CA ILE A 136 -3.36 -7.12 5.05
C ILE A 136 -3.83 -8.55 5.33
N ASP A 137 -5.14 -8.74 5.34
CA ASP A 137 -5.75 -10.05 5.55
C ASP A 137 -5.71 -10.91 4.29
N ASN A 138 -5.69 -10.29 3.10
CA ASN A 138 -5.55 -10.97 1.81
C ASN A 138 -4.88 -10.04 0.78
N VAL A 139 -3.89 -10.56 0.06
CA VAL A 139 -3.29 -9.87 -1.11
C VAL A 139 -3.98 -10.38 -2.36
N GLN A 140 -4.11 -9.54 -3.40
CA GLN A 140 -4.53 -9.93 -4.75
C GLN A 140 -6.04 -10.19 -5.00
N LYS A 141 -6.95 -9.70 -4.15
CA LYS A 141 -8.38 -9.69 -4.51
C LYS A 141 -8.75 -8.60 -5.53
N VAL A 142 -7.89 -7.59 -5.66
CA VAL A 142 -8.17 -6.40 -6.46
C VAL A 142 -7.05 -6.18 -7.45
N HIS A 143 -7.43 -5.97 -8.70
CA HIS A 143 -6.51 -5.75 -9.80
C HIS A 143 -6.79 -4.37 -10.37
N PHE A 144 -5.81 -3.48 -10.33
CA PHE A 144 -5.88 -2.19 -10.97
C PHE A 144 -5.06 -2.18 -12.26
N ILE A 145 -5.58 -1.54 -13.29
CA ILE A 145 -4.90 -1.31 -14.55
C ILE A 145 -4.72 0.20 -14.71
N HIS A 146 -3.52 0.65 -15.04
CA HIS A 146 -3.26 2.07 -15.27
C HIS A 146 -4.08 2.52 -16.49
N ASN A 147 -4.87 3.58 -16.34
CA ASN A 147 -5.77 4.06 -17.38
C ASN A 147 -5.04 4.92 -18.41
N CYS A 148 -4.19 4.28 -19.22
CA CYS A 148 -3.45 4.93 -20.28
C CYS A 148 -4.35 5.20 -21.49
N ASN A 149 -4.94 6.40 -21.55
CA ASN A 149 -5.68 6.82 -22.73
C ASN A 149 -4.73 7.24 -23.85
N SER A 150 -5.18 7.05 -25.10
CA SER A 150 -4.38 7.28 -26.31
C SER A 150 -3.75 8.67 -26.34
N GLY A 151 -2.43 8.73 -26.16
CA GLY A 151 -1.62 9.95 -26.13
C GLY A 151 -0.81 10.16 -24.85
N GLU A 152 -1.18 9.52 -23.74
CA GLU A 152 -0.58 9.77 -22.41
C GLU A 152 0.44 8.70 -21.99
N CYS A 153 0.34 7.48 -22.51
CA CYS A 153 1.36 6.46 -22.26
C CYS A 153 1.81 5.86 -23.59
N GLN A 154 2.96 6.28 -24.10
CA GLN A 154 3.64 5.57 -25.20
C GLN A 154 4.71 4.65 -24.62
N GLU A 155 5.15 3.64 -25.38
CA GLU A 155 5.93 2.46 -24.93
C GLU A 155 7.17 2.74 -24.06
N SER A 156 7.67 3.98 -24.00
CA SER A 156 8.75 4.42 -23.11
C SER A 156 8.42 5.63 -22.21
N ASP A 157 7.33 6.34 -22.47
CA ASP A 157 6.88 7.52 -21.72
C ASP A 157 5.52 7.22 -21.10
N HIS A 158 5.54 6.68 -19.88
CA HIS A 158 4.35 6.70 -19.04
C HIS A 158 4.16 8.12 -18.51
N ASP A 159 3.04 8.75 -18.84
CA ASP A 159 2.64 9.98 -18.15
C ASP A 159 2.40 9.68 -16.66
N THR A 160 3.43 9.98 -15.87
CA THR A 160 3.39 9.86 -14.40
C THR A 160 2.43 10.86 -13.75
N THR A 161 1.94 11.85 -14.51
CA THR A 161 0.91 12.79 -14.08
C THR A 161 -0.50 12.24 -14.27
N ASN A 162 -0.69 11.26 -15.17
CA ASN A 162 -1.91 10.48 -15.23
C ASN A 162 -1.94 9.48 -14.07
N ARG A 163 -2.86 9.74 -13.15
CA ARG A 163 -3.00 9.00 -11.90
C ARG A 163 -4.33 8.27 -11.84
N ILE A 164 -4.98 8.07 -12.98
CA ILE A 164 -6.23 7.35 -13.12
C ILE A 164 -5.95 5.88 -13.37
N TRP A 165 -6.71 5.02 -12.67
CA TRP A 165 -6.60 3.57 -12.72
C TRP A 165 -8.00 2.97 -12.83
N ILE A 166 -8.11 1.89 -13.59
CA ILE A 166 -9.35 1.12 -13.74
C ILE A 166 -9.30 -0.01 -12.71
N LYS A 167 -10.31 -0.11 -11.84
CA LYS A 167 -10.51 -1.30 -11.00
C LYS A 167 -11.07 -2.41 -11.88
N ASN A 168 -10.26 -3.42 -12.18
CA ASN A 168 -10.65 -4.50 -13.07
C ASN A 168 -11.57 -5.50 -12.35
N SER A 169 -12.86 -5.45 -12.69
CA SER A 169 -13.88 -6.34 -12.15
C SER A 169 -13.97 -7.69 -12.88
N PHE A 170 -13.29 -7.86 -14.02
CA PHE A 170 -13.43 -9.05 -14.89
C PHE A 170 -12.47 -10.20 -14.53
N ILE A 171 -11.34 -9.94 -13.88
CA ILE A 171 -10.35 -10.98 -13.53
C ILE A 171 -10.87 -11.98 -12.47
N LEU A 172 -11.98 -11.67 -11.78
CA LEU A 172 -12.56 -12.54 -10.75
C LEU A 172 -13.27 -13.79 -11.29
N GLN A 173 -13.42 -13.98 -12.61
CA GLN A 173 -14.10 -15.16 -13.18
C GLN A 173 -13.19 -16.35 -13.53
N LEU A 174 -11.87 -16.24 -13.38
CA LEU A 174 -10.94 -17.31 -13.82
C LEU A 174 -10.33 -18.16 -12.69
N TYR A 175 -10.67 -17.92 -11.42
CA TYR A 175 -10.06 -18.63 -10.27
C TYR A 175 -11.05 -19.11 -9.19
N ASN A 176 -12.34 -19.28 -9.51
CA ASN A 176 -13.29 -20.01 -8.65
C ASN A 176 -13.64 -21.37 -9.26
#